data_AF-A0A7E6FUR0-F1
#
_entry.id   AF-A0A7E6FUR0-F1
#
_cell.length_a   1.000
_cell.length_b   1.000
_cell.length_c   1.000
_cell.angle_alpha   90.00
_cell.angle_beta   90.00
_cell.angle_gamma   90.00
#
_symmetry.space_group_name_H-M   'P 1'
#
loop_
_entity.id
_entity.type
_entity.pdbx_description
1 polymer ?
#
loop_
_entity_poly.entity_id
_entity_poly.type
_entity_poly.pdbx_seq_one_letter_code
_entity_poly.pdbx_strand_id
1 'polypeptide(L)'
;MNQSAVEVNPRNKYGRTPLHVACYWGKLHTVDILLGHNGIDANVVDNDGDTPLHEAVRGRNYKVVCAMLKQGSVQLDIQNNQKRTPLLEAVSRGHLGMTHKLIALGADINAVDGEGNSCLHLAVEREVFDSEDAPLDLLNECCTSLNLKIEERLSGIVVARYLASQGADFHHKNNKNNTPLDLINDPNLRKKLEAFLPPQCLWCKNKTATTKVHPCEHLLTCEECSNVPLKRCLRCLKPVTSRGRVESVNLDEKLLHSVAKKLGNKWQQLGEDRKR
;
A
#
# COMPACT_ATOMS: atom_id res chain seq x y z
N MET A 1 47.72 6.69 -10.07
CA MET A 1 47.25 6.15 -8.78
C MET A 1 46.31 5.01 -9.10
N ASN A 2 46.69 3.79 -8.73
CA ASN A 2 45.88 2.60 -8.94
C ASN A 2 44.67 2.72 -8.01
N GLN A 3 43.50 3.12 -8.52
CA GLN A 3 42.25 2.98 -7.77
C GLN A 3 42.02 1.47 -7.65
N SER A 4 42.54 0.88 -6.57
CA SER A 4 42.11 -0.45 -6.14
C SER A 4 40.59 -0.43 -6.13
N ALA A 5 39.95 -1.32 -6.90
CA ALA A 5 38.50 -1.38 -7.01
C ALA A 5 37.90 -1.38 -5.60
N VAL A 6 37.26 -0.27 -5.22
CA VAL A 6 36.67 -0.11 -3.90
C VAL A 6 35.51 -1.11 -3.84
N GLU A 7 35.58 -2.08 -2.94
CA GLU A 7 34.45 -2.97 -2.66
C GLU A 7 33.34 -2.14 -2.04
N VAL A 8 32.18 -2.02 -2.72
CA VAL A 8 31.07 -1.17 -2.29
C VAL A 8 29.96 -1.90 -1.55
N ASN A 9 30.00 -3.24 -1.53
CA ASN A 9 29.03 -4.08 -0.82
C ASN A 9 29.66 -4.95 0.31
N PRO A 10 30.71 -4.52 1.04
CA PRO A 10 31.28 -5.35 2.10
C PRO A 10 30.24 -5.57 3.19
N ARG A 11 30.16 -6.79 3.72
CA ARG A 11 29.18 -7.15 4.75
C ARG A 11 29.83 -7.20 6.13
N ASN A 12 29.21 -6.56 7.12
CA ASN A 12 29.61 -6.72 8.52
C ASN A 12 29.08 -8.06 9.10
N LYS A 13 29.33 -8.33 10.39
CA LYS A 13 28.88 -9.57 11.07
C LYS A 13 27.36 -9.79 11.10
N TYR A 14 26.57 -8.76 10.81
CA TYR A 14 25.11 -8.82 10.71
C TYR A 14 24.63 -8.95 9.25
N GLY A 15 25.54 -9.15 8.30
CA GLY A 15 25.23 -9.21 6.87
C GLY A 15 24.97 -7.85 6.23
N ARG A 16 25.07 -6.76 7.00
CA ARG A 16 24.74 -5.40 6.55
C ARG A 16 25.87 -4.78 5.73
N THR A 17 25.50 -4.17 4.61
CA THR A 17 26.39 -3.36 3.77
C THR A 17 26.44 -1.89 4.25
N PRO A 18 27.38 -1.06 3.76
CA PRO A 18 27.37 0.38 4.05
C PRO A 18 26.04 1.05 3.71
N LEU A 19 25.37 0.60 2.65
CA LEU A 19 24.07 1.14 2.25
C LEU A 19 22.98 0.85 3.28
N HIS A 20 22.93 -0.35 3.88
CA HIS A 20 22.01 -0.65 4.99
C HIS A 20 22.18 0.32 6.15
N VAL A 21 23.44 0.50 6.59
CA VAL A 21 23.77 1.36 7.73
C VAL A 21 23.43 2.82 7.44
N ALA A 22 23.78 3.31 6.23
CA ALA A 22 23.45 4.66 5.80
C ALA A 22 21.93 4.88 5.75
N CYS A 23 21.18 3.88 5.28
CA CYS A 23 19.73 3.93 5.20
C CYS A 23 19.05 3.98 6.57
N TYR A 24 19.47 3.11 7.49
CA TYR A 24 18.95 3.07 8.86
C TYR A 24 19.18 4.38 9.61
N TRP A 25 20.38 4.97 9.49
CA TRP A 25 20.75 6.19 10.20
C TRP A 25 20.41 7.49 9.46
N GLY A 26 19.68 7.42 8.34
CA GLY A 26 19.19 8.59 7.62
C GLY A 26 20.28 9.41 6.94
N LYS A 27 21.42 8.79 6.58
CA LYS A 27 22.57 9.48 5.97
C LYS A 27 22.34 9.71 4.48
N LEU A 28 21.38 10.58 4.15
CA LEU A 28 20.92 10.83 2.77
C LEU A 28 22.08 11.06 1.78
N HIS A 29 23.03 11.93 2.11
CA HIS A 29 24.15 12.20 1.22
C HIS A 29 25.03 10.97 0.96
N THR A 30 25.25 10.14 1.99
CA THR A 30 25.97 8.87 1.86
C THR A 30 25.18 7.87 1.01
N VAL A 31 23.86 7.81 1.18
CA VAL A 31 22.97 6.97 0.36
C VAL A 31 23.06 7.39 -1.11
N ASP A 32 22.99 8.69 -1.43
CA ASP A 32 23.10 9.19 -2.80
C ASP A 32 24.47 8.84 -3.43
N ILE A 33 25.57 8.98 -2.68
CA ILE A 33 26.91 8.61 -3.14
C ILE A 33 26.99 7.10 -3.43
N LEU A 34 26.50 6.26 -2.51
CA LEU A 34 26.55 4.81 -2.66
C LEU A 34 25.69 4.33 -3.83
N LEU A 35 24.47 4.83 -3.96
CA LEU A 35 23.56 4.48 -5.07
C LEU A 35 24.09 4.95 -6.43
N GLY A 36 24.91 6.00 -6.48
CA GLY A 36 25.57 6.48 -7.70
C GLY A 36 26.82 5.68 -8.10
N HIS A 37 27.28 4.74 -7.27
CA HIS A 37 28.50 3.98 -7.56
C HIS A 37 28.21 2.74 -8.43
N ASN A 38 29.05 2.50 -9.44
CA ASN A 38 28.95 1.30 -10.27
C ASN A 38 29.11 0.03 -9.42
N GLY A 39 28.22 -0.94 -9.62
CA GLY A 39 28.25 -2.22 -8.91
C GLY A 39 27.66 -2.20 -7.49
N ILE A 40 27.04 -1.10 -7.05
CA ILE A 40 26.24 -1.10 -5.82
C ILE A 40 25.04 -2.04 -5.99
N ASP A 41 24.82 -2.91 -5.00
CA ASP A 41 23.61 -3.73 -4.94
C ASP A 41 22.64 -3.13 -3.92
N ALA A 42 21.61 -2.47 -4.43
CA ALA A 42 20.59 -1.81 -3.61
C ALA A 42 19.56 -2.78 -2.99
N ASN A 43 19.57 -4.06 -3.40
CA ASN A 43 18.59 -5.07 -3.00
C ASN A 43 19.19 -6.18 -2.13
N VAL A 44 20.49 -6.06 -1.80
CA VAL A 44 21.19 -7.00 -0.94
C VAL A 44 20.48 -7.15 0.40
N VAL A 45 20.30 -8.37 0.90
CA VAL A 45 19.67 -8.63 2.20
C VAL A 45 20.69 -8.87 3.30
N ASP A 46 20.44 -8.35 4.50
CA ASP A 46 21.21 -8.65 5.71
C ASP A 46 20.79 -9.99 6.36
N ASN A 47 21.32 -10.33 7.54
CA ASN A 47 21.02 -11.61 8.20
C ASN A 47 19.56 -11.76 8.64
N ASP A 48 18.83 -10.64 8.79
CA ASP A 48 17.40 -10.62 9.11
C ASP A 48 16.53 -10.65 7.84
N GLY A 49 17.16 -10.75 6.66
CA GLY A 49 16.50 -10.70 5.37
C GLY A 49 16.10 -9.27 4.97
N ASP A 50 16.50 -8.26 5.75
CA ASP A 50 16.14 -6.88 5.47
C ASP A 50 17.01 -6.33 4.34
N THR A 51 16.39 -5.65 3.39
CA THR A 51 17.09 -4.85 2.38
C THR A 51 17.43 -3.46 2.94
N PRO A 52 18.28 -2.65 2.28
CA PRO A 52 18.49 -1.27 2.72
C PRO A 52 17.20 -0.43 2.72
N LEU A 53 16.19 -0.79 1.91
CA LEU A 53 14.88 -0.13 1.91
C LEU A 53 14.08 -0.47 3.18
N HIS A 54 14.14 -1.71 3.68
CA HIS A 54 13.57 -2.07 4.98
C HIS A 54 14.22 -1.26 6.09
N GLU A 55 15.56 -1.16 6.10
CA GLU A 55 16.30 -0.40 7.10
C GLU A 55 15.98 1.11 7.03
N ALA A 56 15.78 1.68 5.83
CA ALA A 56 15.35 3.08 5.67
C ALA A 56 13.97 3.33 6.29
N VAL A 57 13.03 2.41 6.07
CA VAL A 57 11.68 2.45 6.66
C VAL A 57 11.75 2.30 8.18
N ARG A 58 12.52 1.32 8.68
CA ARG A 58 12.72 1.06 10.11
C ARG A 58 13.36 2.24 10.85
N GLY A 59 14.28 2.95 10.18
CA GLY A 59 14.88 4.17 10.68
C GLY A 59 14.01 5.42 10.58
N ARG A 60 12.77 5.32 10.04
CA ARG A 60 11.83 6.44 9.82
C ARG A 60 12.43 7.57 8.96
N ASN A 61 13.29 7.24 8.00
CA ASN A 61 14.00 8.22 7.18
C ASN A 61 13.30 8.49 5.83
N TYR A 62 12.22 9.29 5.83
CA TYR A 62 11.39 9.53 4.63
C TYR A 62 12.19 10.00 3.41
N LYS A 63 13.15 10.92 3.59
CA LYS A 63 13.99 11.43 2.49
C LYS A 63 14.89 10.35 1.90
N VAL A 64 15.40 9.44 2.72
CA VAL A 64 16.20 8.29 2.27
C VAL A 64 15.31 7.31 1.51
N VAL A 65 14.11 6.99 2.02
CA VAL A 65 13.14 6.16 1.30
C VAL A 65 12.85 6.76 -0.07
N CYS A 66 12.59 8.07 -0.14
CA CYS A 66 12.40 8.77 -1.42
C CYS A 66 13.63 8.70 -2.35
N ALA A 67 14.85 8.75 -1.83
CA ALA A 67 16.07 8.65 -2.63
C ALA A 67 16.28 7.24 -3.19
N MET A 68 16.07 6.21 -2.36
CA MET A 68 16.11 4.82 -2.80
C MET A 68 15.08 4.55 -3.89
N LEU A 69 13.83 4.97 -3.68
CA LEU A 69 12.72 4.72 -4.61
C LEU A 69 12.81 5.48 -5.94
N LYS A 70 13.76 6.41 -6.09
CA LYS A 70 14.08 7.03 -7.40
C LYS A 70 14.94 6.12 -8.27
N GLN A 71 15.63 5.14 -7.68
CA GLN A 71 16.48 4.21 -8.40
C GLN A 71 15.61 3.09 -8.97
N GLY A 72 15.53 2.97 -10.29
CA GLY A 72 14.72 1.94 -10.95
C GLY A 72 15.17 0.50 -10.67
N SER A 73 16.37 0.31 -10.10
CA SER A 73 16.89 -0.99 -9.70
C SER A 73 16.38 -1.47 -8.34
N VAL A 74 15.76 -0.60 -7.51
CA VAL A 74 15.29 -0.97 -6.18
C VAL A 74 13.98 -1.76 -6.28
N GLN A 75 13.98 -2.98 -5.73
CA GLN A 75 12.82 -3.86 -5.67
C GLN A 75 11.97 -3.53 -4.45
N LEU A 76 10.65 -3.44 -4.65
CA LEU A 76 9.71 -2.98 -3.62
C LEU A 76 9.18 -4.11 -2.72
N ASP A 77 9.19 -5.35 -3.20
CA ASP A 77 8.45 -6.46 -2.59
C ASP A 77 9.35 -7.62 -2.11
N ILE A 78 10.65 -7.36 -1.92
CA ILE A 78 11.53 -8.31 -1.25
C ILE A 78 11.03 -8.50 0.18
N GLN A 79 10.92 -9.76 0.60
CA GLN A 79 10.45 -10.12 1.93
C GLN A 79 11.62 -10.41 2.87
N ASN A 80 11.57 -9.84 4.08
CA ASN A 80 12.50 -10.18 5.15
C ASN A 80 12.14 -11.52 5.85
N ASN A 81 12.87 -11.87 6.91
CA ASN A 81 12.65 -13.14 7.63
C ASN A 81 11.27 -13.23 8.31
N GLN A 82 10.60 -12.11 8.58
CA GLN A 82 9.20 -12.07 9.05
C GLN A 82 8.19 -12.06 7.88
N LYS A 83 8.65 -12.33 6.66
CA LYS A 83 7.89 -12.22 5.40
C LYS A 83 7.32 -10.82 5.12
N ARG A 84 7.83 -9.79 5.79
CA ARG A 84 7.38 -8.42 5.56
C ARG A 84 8.10 -7.84 4.37
N THR A 85 7.35 -7.18 3.50
CA THR A 85 7.88 -6.24 2.52
C THR A 85 8.12 -4.88 3.21
N PRO A 86 8.89 -3.96 2.60
CA PRO A 86 9.00 -2.58 3.07
C PRO A 86 7.65 -1.89 3.28
N LEU A 87 6.63 -2.21 2.47
CA LEU A 87 5.27 -1.69 2.65
C LEU A 87 4.64 -2.19 3.95
N LEU A 88 4.71 -3.50 4.22
CA LEU A 88 4.19 -4.06 5.47
C LEU A 88 4.95 -3.55 6.70
N GLU A 89 6.27 -3.36 6.58
CA GLU A 89 7.07 -2.74 7.64
C GLU A 89 6.62 -1.29 7.91
N ALA A 90 6.40 -0.49 6.87
CA ALA A 90 5.94 0.89 6.99
C ALA A 90 4.56 0.98 7.66
N VAL A 91 3.61 0.13 7.25
CA VAL A 91 2.27 0.10 7.83
C VAL A 91 2.29 -0.35 9.29
N SER A 92 3.03 -1.43 9.61
CA SER A 92 3.14 -1.94 10.97
C SER A 92 3.71 -0.91 11.96
N ARG A 93 4.58 -0.01 11.48
CA ARG A 93 5.18 1.07 12.28
C ARG A 93 4.36 2.35 12.29
N GLY A 94 3.37 2.47 11.41
CA GLY A 94 2.51 3.63 11.29
C GLY A 94 3.12 4.76 10.44
N HIS A 95 3.95 4.46 9.43
CA HIS A 95 4.58 5.48 8.57
C HIS A 95 3.73 5.77 7.33
N LEU A 96 2.76 6.68 7.42
CA LEU A 96 1.80 6.97 6.35
C LEU A 96 2.49 7.53 5.10
N GLY A 97 3.45 8.45 5.27
CA GLY A 97 4.21 9.04 4.17
C GLY A 97 4.92 8.00 3.33
N MET A 98 5.61 7.08 3.99
CA MET A 98 6.32 5.98 3.34
C MET A 98 5.36 4.97 2.71
N THR A 99 4.29 4.63 3.43
CA THR A 99 3.22 3.74 2.94
C THR A 99 2.63 4.27 1.63
N HIS A 100 2.21 5.54 1.62
CA HIS A 100 1.67 6.19 0.42
C HIS A 100 2.68 6.19 -0.73
N LYS A 101 3.95 6.50 -0.44
CA LYS A 101 4.99 6.55 -1.46
C LYS A 101 5.28 5.19 -2.11
N LEU A 102 5.30 4.12 -1.31
CA LEU A 102 5.50 2.75 -1.78
C LEU A 102 4.34 2.29 -2.67
N ILE A 103 3.10 2.53 -2.25
CA ILE A 103 1.90 2.21 -3.04
C ILE A 103 1.88 2.99 -4.36
N ALA A 104 2.20 4.28 -4.33
CA ALA A 104 2.25 5.13 -5.53
C ALA A 104 3.29 4.68 -6.56
N LEU A 105 4.26 3.84 -6.17
CA LEU A 105 5.27 3.25 -7.05
C LEU A 105 5.01 1.77 -7.36
N GLY A 106 3.85 1.25 -6.94
CA GLY A 106 3.40 -0.09 -7.31
C GLY A 106 3.87 -1.22 -6.39
N ALA A 107 4.23 -0.93 -5.14
CA ALA A 107 4.43 -1.99 -4.15
C ALA A 107 3.16 -2.85 -4.00
N ASP A 108 3.32 -4.16 -3.82
CA ASP A 108 2.20 -5.09 -3.71
C ASP A 108 1.41 -4.85 -2.42
N ILE A 109 0.26 -4.20 -2.57
CA ILE A 109 -0.63 -3.84 -1.47
C ILE A 109 -1.28 -5.06 -0.79
N ASN A 110 -1.32 -6.21 -1.46
CA ASN A 110 -1.92 -7.44 -0.94
C ASN A 110 -0.88 -8.46 -0.46
N ALA A 111 0.39 -8.07 -0.36
CA ALA A 111 1.40 -8.85 0.32
C ALA A 111 0.99 -9.16 1.78
N VAL A 112 1.47 -10.29 2.31
CA VAL A 112 1.18 -10.75 3.66
C VAL A 112 2.47 -11.08 4.41
N ASP A 113 2.48 -10.82 5.72
CA ASP A 113 3.60 -11.19 6.60
C ASP A 113 3.55 -12.68 7.02
N GLY A 114 4.48 -13.09 7.88
CA GLY A 114 4.62 -14.49 8.32
C GLY A 114 3.39 -15.02 9.07
N GLU A 115 2.58 -14.12 9.63
CA GLU A 115 1.33 -14.43 10.31
C GLU A 115 0.11 -14.38 9.37
N GLY A 116 0.35 -14.17 8.07
CA GLY A 116 -0.68 -14.00 7.06
C GLY A 116 -1.39 -12.65 7.14
N ASN A 117 -0.86 -11.68 7.89
CA ASN A 117 -1.47 -10.35 8.00
C ASN A 117 -1.18 -9.52 6.74
N SER A 118 -2.23 -9.03 6.09
CA SER A 118 -2.12 -8.00 5.03
C SER A 118 -1.90 -6.60 5.63
N CYS A 119 -1.65 -5.59 4.79
CA CYS A 119 -1.53 -4.21 5.23
C CYS A 119 -2.78 -3.71 6.00
N LEU A 120 -3.97 -4.23 5.68
CA LEU A 120 -5.20 -3.84 6.39
C LEU A 120 -5.26 -4.40 7.81
N HIS A 121 -4.79 -5.63 8.03
CA HIS A 121 -4.69 -6.20 9.38
C HIS A 121 -3.78 -5.31 10.25
N LEU A 122 -2.59 -5.02 9.73
CA LEU A 122 -1.58 -4.20 10.40
C LEU A 122 -2.09 -2.76 10.65
N ALA A 123 -2.81 -2.18 9.70
CA ALA A 123 -3.36 -0.83 9.84
C ALA A 123 -4.45 -0.77 10.91
N VAL A 124 -5.36 -1.75 10.98
CA VAL A 124 -6.43 -1.78 11.98
C VAL A 124 -5.87 -1.95 13.40
N GLU A 125 -4.84 -2.78 13.56
CA GLU A 125 -4.17 -2.97 14.87
C GLU A 125 -3.33 -1.75 15.30
N ARG A 126 -2.97 -0.87 14.36
CA ARG A 126 -2.17 0.32 14.65
C ARG A 126 -3.07 1.50 15.04
N GLU A 127 -2.93 1.97 16.27
CA GLU A 127 -3.76 3.06 16.78
C GLU A 127 -3.59 4.38 16.00
N VAL A 128 -2.34 4.81 15.78
CA VAL A 128 -2.01 6.11 15.18
C VAL A 128 -0.87 5.97 14.18
N PHE A 129 -1.01 6.67 13.06
CA PHE A 129 0.00 6.84 12.03
C PHE A 129 0.65 8.22 12.14
N ASP A 130 1.93 8.26 11.82
CA ASP A 130 2.64 9.50 11.53
C ASP A 130 2.48 9.83 10.05
N SER A 131 2.28 11.12 9.74
CA SER A 131 2.19 11.55 8.34
C SER A 131 3.54 11.66 7.65
N GLU A 132 4.60 11.94 8.41
CA GLU A 132 5.90 12.40 7.89
C GLU A 132 5.74 13.60 6.93
N ASP A 133 5.65 13.34 5.62
CA ASP A 133 5.44 14.30 4.53
C ASP A 133 4.21 13.94 3.66
N ALA A 134 3.38 12.95 4.07
CA ALA A 134 2.15 12.61 3.36
C ALA A 134 1.18 13.79 3.32
N PRO A 135 0.55 14.07 2.17
CA PRO A 135 -0.54 15.03 2.12
C PRO A 135 -1.73 14.46 2.91
N LEU A 136 -1.99 15.06 4.08
CA LEU A 136 -3.09 14.67 4.98
C LEU A 136 -4.47 14.75 4.32
N ASP A 137 -4.60 15.56 3.27
CA ASP A 137 -5.84 15.75 2.52
C ASP A 137 -6.34 14.46 1.85
N LEU A 138 -5.44 13.48 1.61
CA LEU A 138 -5.81 12.15 1.11
C LEU A 138 -6.76 11.41 2.06
N LEU A 139 -6.70 11.70 3.37
CA LEU A 139 -7.47 11.01 4.39
C LEU A 139 -8.75 11.77 4.77
N ASN A 140 -8.92 13.02 4.33
CA ASN A 140 -10.09 13.83 4.67
C ASN A 140 -11.38 13.20 4.12
N GLU A 141 -11.37 12.71 2.88
CA GLU A 141 -12.50 12.00 2.27
C GLU A 141 -12.84 10.73 3.07
N CYS A 142 -11.81 9.99 3.53
CA CYS A 142 -12.00 8.80 4.34
C CYS A 142 -12.66 9.14 5.69
N CYS A 143 -12.22 10.20 6.38
CA CYS A 143 -12.87 10.70 7.60
C CYS A 143 -14.34 11.06 7.36
N THR A 144 -14.63 11.85 6.33
CA THR A 144 -16.00 12.26 6.00
C THR A 144 -16.87 11.04 5.69
N SER A 145 -16.36 10.08 4.92
CA SER A 145 -17.09 8.86 4.55
C SER A 145 -17.41 7.98 5.78
N LEU A 146 -16.53 7.97 6.78
CA LEU A 146 -16.72 7.21 8.02
C LEU A 146 -17.49 7.99 9.09
N ASN A 147 -17.83 9.25 8.83
CA ASN A 147 -18.38 10.18 9.81
C ASN A 147 -17.51 10.28 11.08
N LEU A 148 -16.19 10.34 10.87
CA LEU A 148 -15.18 10.56 11.91
C LEU A 148 -14.68 12.00 11.86
N LYS A 149 -14.17 12.50 12.97
CA LYS A 149 -13.63 13.86 13.02
C LYS A 149 -12.29 13.93 12.30
N ILE A 150 -11.91 15.12 11.85
CA ILE A 150 -10.68 15.33 11.09
C ILE A 150 -9.42 15.05 11.93
N GLU A 151 -9.52 15.20 13.25
CA GLU A 151 -8.46 14.88 14.21
C GLU A 151 -8.16 13.37 14.25
N GLU A 152 -9.12 12.53 13.85
CA GLU A 152 -8.99 11.07 13.81
C GLU A 152 -8.40 10.56 12.49
N ARG A 153 -8.00 11.46 11.58
CA ARG A 153 -7.54 11.10 10.23
C ARG A 153 -6.31 10.19 10.20
N LEU A 154 -5.48 10.25 11.24
CA LEU A 154 -4.30 9.40 11.38
C LEU A 154 -4.59 8.09 12.13
N SER A 155 -5.85 7.79 12.43
CA SER A 155 -6.21 6.52 13.04
C SER A 155 -6.01 5.35 12.07
N GLY A 156 -5.71 4.18 12.63
CA GLY A 156 -5.57 2.94 11.85
C GLY A 156 -6.77 2.61 10.98
N ILE A 157 -7.98 2.90 11.46
CA ILE A 157 -9.23 2.69 10.70
C ILE A 157 -9.28 3.57 9.46
N VAL A 158 -8.96 4.85 9.58
CA VAL A 158 -8.98 5.78 8.44
C VAL A 158 -7.92 5.39 7.42
N VAL A 159 -6.73 5.01 7.87
CA VAL A 159 -5.66 4.52 6.99
C VAL A 159 -6.05 3.20 6.33
N ALA A 160 -6.70 2.27 7.03
CA ALA A 160 -7.21 1.03 6.44
C ALA A 160 -8.25 1.31 5.35
N ARG A 161 -9.14 2.28 5.56
CA ARG A 161 -10.09 2.72 4.52
C ARG A 161 -9.41 3.32 3.30
N TYR A 162 -8.33 4.07 3.49
CA TYR A 162 -7.49 4.57 2.41
C TYR A 162 -6.79 3.43 1.68
N LEU A 163 -6.15 2.50 2.38
CA LEU A 163 -5.48 1.35 1.77
C LEU A 163 -6.46 0.50 0.94
N ALA A 164 -7.68 0.31 1.41
CA ALA A 164 -8.72 -0.36 0.63
C ALA A 164 -9.16 0.43 -0.61
N SER A 165 -9.16 1.77 -0.56
CA SER A 165 -9.40 2.58 -1.76
C SER A 165 -8.27 2.45 -2.80
N GLN A 166 -7.08 2.05 -2.35
CA GLN A 166 -5.94 1.71 -3.21
C GLN A 166 -5.93 0.24 -3.67
N GLY A 167 -6.93 -0.57 -3.28
CA GLY A 167 -7.06 -1.96 -3.74
C GLY A 167 -6.66 -3.05 -2.73
N ALA A 168 -6.46 -2.70 -1.45
CA ALA A 168 -6.23 -3.69 -0.40
C ALA A 168 -7.51 -4.49 -0.07
N ASP A 169 -7.37 -5.80 0.17
CA ASP A 169 -8.50 -6.70 0.40
C ASP A 169 -8.90 -6.87 1.89
N PHE A 170 -10.11 -6.42 2.23
CA PHE A 170 -10.74 -6.58 3.56
C PHE A 170 -11.27 -8.00 3.83
N HIS A 171 -11.23 -8.91 2.86
CA HIS A 171 -11.73 -10.29 3.00
C HIS A 171 -10.61 -11.32 3.13
N HIS A 172 -9.37 -10.92 2.91
CA HIS A 172 -8.20 -11.76 3.18
C HIS A 172 -8.21 -12.21 4.64
N LYS A 173 -7.84 -13.47 4.88
CA LYS A 173 -7.78 -14.05 6.22
C LYS A 173 -6.35 -14.35 6.60
N ASN A 174 -5.95 -13.92 7.80
CA ASN A 174 -4.66 -14.26 8.36
C ASN A 174 -4.62 -15.72 8.89
N ASN A 175 -3.48 -16.14 9.45
CA ASN A 175 -3.29 -17.50 9.97
C ASN A 175 -4.22 -17.84 11.14
N LYS A 176 -4.82 -16.83 11.78
CA LYS A 176 -5.85 -16.98 12.84
C LYS A 176 -7.27 -17.01 12.28
N ASN A 177 -7.43 -17.05 10.96
CA ASN A 177 -8.72 -17.05 10.25
C ASN A 177 -9.56 -15.78 10.48
N ASN A 178 -8.94 -14.68 10.91
CA ASN A 178 -9.57 -13.38 11.05
C ASN A 178 -9.40 -12.58 9.76
N THR A 179 -10.43 -11.84 9.36
CA THR A 179 -10.31 -10.75 8.37
C THR A 179 -9.91 -9.44 9.08
N PRO A 180 -9.44 -8.40 8.37
CA PRO A 180 -9.18 -7.11 8.99
C PRO A 180 -10.44 -6.51 9.64
N LEU A 181 -11.64 -6.79 9.10
CA LEU A 181 -12.91 -6.33 9.69
C LEU A 181 -13.22 -7.01 11.03
N ASP A 182 -12.75 -8.25 11.24
CA ASP A 182 -12.96 -8.98 12.49
C ASP A 182 -12.11 -8.42 13.64
N LEU A 183 -11.06 -7.66 13.33
CA LEU A 183 -10.21 -6.97 14.31
C LEU A 183 -10.80 -5.63 14.78
N ILE A 184 -11.88 -5.15 14.15
CA ILE A 184 -12.52 -3.87 14.49
C ILE A 184 -13.57 -4.11 15.58
N ASN A 185 -13.27 -3.60 16.79
CA ASN A 185 -14.15 -3.76 17.96
C ASN A 185 -15.49 -2.98 17.85
N ASP A 186 -15.52 -1.86 17.13
CA ASP A 186 -16.74 -1.05 16.97
C ASP A 186 -17.63 -1.63 15.84
N PRO A 187 -18.80 -2.22 16.16
CA PRO A 187 -19.68 -2.82 15.15
C PRO A 187 -20.31 -1.79 14.20
N ASN A 188 -20.47 -0.53 14.61
CA ASN A 188 -21.01 0.52 13.74
C ASN A 188 -19.97 0.90 12.69
N LEU A 189 -18.70 1.00 13.10
CA LEU A 189 -17.60 1.34 12.21
C LEU A 189 -17.29 0.21 11.23
N ARG A 190 -17.33 -1.04 11.71
CA ARG A 190 -17.27 -2.24 10.86
C ARG A 190 -18.34 -2.21 9.77
N LYS A 191 -19.61 -1.98 10.13
CA LYS A 191 -20.73 -1.88 9.17
C LYS A 191 -20.53 -0.76 8.16
N LYS A 192 -20.02 0.41 8.59
CA LYS A 192 -19.69 1.52 7.67
C LYS A 192 -18.63 1.10 6.66
N LEU A 193 -17.55 0.46 7.11
CA LEU A 193 -16.49 -0.03 6.22
C LEU A 193 -17.03 -1.07 5.24
N GLU A 194 -17.79 -2.05 5.72
CA GLU A 194 -18.46 -3.06 4.88
C GLU A 194 -19.33 -2.44 3.79
N ALA A 195 -20.01 -1.33 4.06
CA ALA A 195 -20.84 -0.63 3.08
C ALA A 195 -20.04 0.00 1.92
N PHE A 196 -18.73 0.26 2.12
CA PHE A 196 -17.84 0.75 1.07
C PHE A 196 -17.13 -0.36 0.30
N LEU A 197 -17.19 -1.60 0.78
CA LEU A 197 -16.56 -2.72 0.09
C LEU A 197 -17.39 -3.09 -1.14
N PRO A 198 -16.74 -3.35 -2.29
CA PRO A 198 -17.44 -3.89 -3.43
C PRO A 198 -18.07 -5.23 -3.02
N PRO A 199 -19.31 -5.51 -3.44
CA PRO A 199 -20.07 -6.65 -2.94
C PRO A 199 -19.31 -7.94 -3.22
N GLN A 200 -19.29 -8.88 -2.27
CA GLN A 200 -18.70 -10.18 -2.50
C GLN A 200 -19.47 -10.97 -3.56
N CYS A 201 -18.76 -11.83 -4.27
CA CYS A 201 -19.34 -12.87 -5.09
C CYS A 201 -20.23 -13.74 -4.22
N LEU A 202 -21.52 -13.78 -4.53
CA LEU A 202 -22.51 -14.55 -3.77
C LEU A 202 -22.24 -16.06 -3.77
N TRP A 203 -21.48 -16.55 -4.76
CA TRP A 203 -21.19 -17.97 -4.92
C TRP A 203 -20.01 -18.41 -4.08
N CYS A 204 -18.84 -17.83 -4.33
CA CYS A 204 -17.63 -18.23 -3.62
C CYS A 204 -17.42 -17.49 -2.30
N LYS A 205 -18.05 -16.32 -2.11
CA LYS A 205 -17.89 -15.42 -0.96
C LYS A 205 -16.45 -14.99 -0.65
N ASN A 206 -15.50 -15.37 -1.50
CA ASN A 206 -14.07 -15.16 -1.31
C ASN A 206 -13.47 -14.19 -2.35
N LYS A 207 -14.25 -13.81 -3.36
CA LYS A 207 -13.83 -12.87 -4.41
C LYS A 207 -14.84 -11.73 -4.50
N THR A 208 -14.40 -10.56 -4.93
CA THR A 208 -15.29 -9.44 -5.25
C THR A 208 -16.21 -9.80 -6.41
N ALA A 209 -17.48 -9.39 -6.34
CA ALA A 209 -18.40 -9.49 -7.45
C ALA A 209 -18.07 -8.45 -8.51
N THR A 210 -17.78 -8.90 -9.73
CA THR A 210 -17.37 -8.08 -10.88
C THR A 210 -18.34 -8.17 -12.05
N THR A 211 -19.39 -9.00 -11.94
CA THR A 211 -20.40 -9.19 -12.98
C THR A 211 -21.69 -8.46 -12.62
N LYS A 212 -22.09 -7.49 -13.47
CA LYS A 212 -23.38 -6.79 -13.38
C LYS A 212 -24.49 -7.68 -13.92
N VAL A 213 -25.66 -7.64 -13.28
CA VAL A 213 -26.89 -8.20 -13.84
C VAL A 213 -27.83 -7.10 -14.33
N HIS A 214 -28.37 -7.23 -15.54
CA HIS A 214 -29.32 -6.28 -16.11
C HIS A 214 -30.76 -6.73 -15.88
N PRO A 215 -31.71 -5.79 -15.69
CA PRO A 215 -31.55 -4.33 -15.83
C PRO A 215 -31.15 -3.59 -14.54
N CYS A 216 -31.01 -4.26 -13.39
CA CYS A 216 -30.83 -3.58 -12.10
C CYS A 216 -29.38 -3.20 -11.75
N GLU A 217 -28.42 -3.59 -12.57
CA GLU A 217 -26.98 -3.30 -12.47
C GLU A 217 -26.28 -3.77 -11.19
N HIS A 218 -26.90 -4.65 -10.39
CA HIS A 218 -26.24 -5.19 -9.21
C HIS A 218 -25.06 -6.09 -9.57
N LEU A 219 -23.96 -5.91 -8.84
CA LEU A 219 -22.81 -6.82 -8.84
C LEU A 219 -23.11 -8.03 -7.94
N LEU A 220 -23.11 -9.23 -8.50
CA LEU A 220 -23.52 -10.46 -7.78
C LEU A 220 -22.48 -11.57 -7.76
N THR A 221 -21.69 -11.73 -8.82
CA THR A 221 -20.72 -12.83 -8.96
C THR A 221 -19.38 -12.31 -9.45
N CYS A 222 -18.28 -12.96 -9.07
CA CYS A 222 -16.98 -12.75 -9.71
C CYS A 222 -17.00 -13.33 -11.13
N GLU A 223 -15.96 -13.03 -11.90
CA GLU A 223 -15.79 -13.50 -13.29
C GLU A 223 -15.88 -15.03 -13.41
N GLU A 224 -15.17 -15.76 -12.55
CA GLU A 224 -15.14 -17.22 -12.57
C GLU A 224 -16.49 -17.85 -12.17
N CYS A 225 -17.28 -17.19 -11.33
CA CYS A 225 -18.60 -17.66 -10.92
C CYS A 225 -19.74 -17.11 -11.80
N SER A 226 -19.43 -16.29 -12.80
CA SER A 226 -20.44 -15.63 -13.67
C SER A 226 -21.17 -16.60 -14.59
N ASN A 227 -20.58 -17.78 -14.82
CA ASN A 227 -21.10 -18.83 -15.71
C ASN A 227 -22.36 -19.51 -15.18
N VAL A 228 -22.71 -19.34 -13.90
CA VAL A 228 -23.93 -19.95 -13.35
C VAL A 228 -25.16 -19.12 -13.73
N PRO A 229 -26.12 -19.63 -14.52
CA PRO A 229 -27.27 -18.86 -14.98
C PRO A 229 -28.17 -18.41 -13.81
N LEU A 230 -28.50 -17.11 -13.78
CA LEU A 230 -29.46 -16.52 -12.85
C LEU A 230 -30.74 -16.12 -13.58
N LYS A 231 -31.90 -16.63 -13.17
CA LYS A 231 -33.21 -16.18 -13.68
C LYS A 231 -33.68 -14.88 -13.04
N ARG A 232 -33.24 -14.61 -11.80
CA ARG A 232 -33.59 -13.42 -11.00
C ARG A 232 -32.36 -12.89 -10.27
N CYS A 233 -32.33 -11.58 -10.05
CA CYS A 233 -31.29 -10.91 -9.28
C CYS A 233 -31.44 -11.32 -7.81
N LEU A 234 -30.40 -11.87 -7.20
CA LEU A 234 -30.44 -12.33 -5.81
C LEU A 234 -30.47 -11.17 -4.78
N ARG A 235 -30.29 -9.93 -5.24
CA ARG A 235 -30.34 -8.73 -4.40
C ARG A 235 -31.69 -8.02 -4.42
N CYS A 236 -32.34 -7.93 -5.58
CA CYS A 236 -33.62 -7.21 -5.73
C CYS A 236 -34.75 -8.02 -6.36
N LEU A 237 -34.52 -9.31 -6.61
CA LEU A 237 -35.48 -10.29 -7.15
C LEU A 237 -36.03 -9.98 -8.55
N LYS A 238 -35.59 -8.90 -9.20
CA LYS A 238 -35.95 -8.55 -10.58
C LYS A 238 -35.45 -9.60 -11.58
N PRO A 239 -36.18 -9.89 -12.68
CA PRO A 239 -35.71 -10.78 -13.75
C PRO A 239 -34.37 -10.34 -14.31
N VAL A 240 -33.47 -11.30 -14.57
CA VAL A 240 -32.18 -11.03 -15.20
C VAL A 240 -32.30 -11.27 -16.70
N THR A 241 -32.06 -10.23 -17.51
CA THR A 241 -32.13 -10.32 -18.97
C THR A 241 -30.78 -10.59 -19.61
N SER A 242 -29.72 -10.04 -19.02
CA SER A 242 -28.34 -10.26 -19.44
C SER A 242 -27.37 -10.02 -18.28
N ARG A 243 -26.11 -10.41 -18.49
CA ARG A 243 -25.02 -10.19 -17.54
C ARG A 243 -23.84 -9.59 -18.29
N GLY A 244 -23.21 -8.59 -17.71
CA GLY A 244 -22.08 -7.90 -18.30
C GLY A 244 -20.92 -7.86 -17.32
N ARG A 245 -19.71 -8.10 -17.80
CA ARG A 245 -18.50 -7.82 -17.04
C ARG A 245 -18.44 -6.32 -16.79
N VAL A 246 -18.17 -5.92 -15.56
CA VAL A 246 -17.62 -4.58 -15.35
C VAL A 246 -16.20 -4.66 -15.84
N GLU A 247 -15.93 -4.13 -17.04
CA GLU A 247 -14.57 -3.71 -17.37
C GLU A 247 -14.13 -2.87 -16.18
N SER A 248 -13.05 -3.30 -15.53
CA SER A 248 -12.44 -2.52 -14.46
C SER A 248 -12.39 -1.10 -14.97
N VAL A 249 -13.14 -0.20 -14.33
CA VAL A 249 -12.90 1.22 -14.51
C VAL A 249 -11.48 1.35 -14.02
N ASN A 250 -10.53 1.37 -14.96
CA ASN A 250 -9.21 1.90 -14.72
C ASN A 250 -9.54 3.32 -14.27
N LEU A 251 -9.62 3.53 -12.94
CA LEU A 251 -10.02 4.79 -12.33
C LEU A 251 -9.19 5.86 -13.04
N ASP A 252 -9.86 6.61 -13.91
CA ASP A 252 -9.29 7.13 -15.15
C ASP A 252 -7.80 7.47 -15.02
N GLU A 253 -6.98 6.97 -15.95
CA GLU A 253 -5.65 7.54 -16.21
C GLU A 253 -5.73 9.07 -16.34
N LYS A 254 -6.89 9.65 -16.68
CA LYS A 254 -7.19 11.09 -16.67
C LYS A 254 -7.40 11.70 -15.28
N LEU A 255 -7.97 11.01 -14.30
CA LEU A 255 -8.08 11.48 -12.91
C LEU A 255 -6.73 11.36 -12.20
N LEU A 256 -6.02 10.23 -12.40
CA LEU A 256 -4.64 10.06 -11.93
C LEU A 256 -3.67 11.03 -12.62
N HIS A 257 -3.76 11.26 -13.95
CA HIS A 257 -2.99 12.31 -14.62
C HIS A 257 -3.41 13.71 -14.14
N SER A 258 -4.69 13.99 -13.94
CA SER A 258 -5.15 15.31 -13.50
C SER A 258 -4.64 15.64 -12.09
N VAL A 259 -4.68 14.67 -11.18
CA VAL A 259 -4.15 14.79 -9.81
C VAL A 259 -2.62 14.80 -9.82
N ALA A 260 -1.96 13.90 -10.56
CA ALA A 260 -0.50 13.87 -10.68
C ALA A 260 0.07 15.11 -11.39
N LYS A 261 -0.63 15.69 -12.36
CA LYS A 261 -0.24 16.92 -13.07
C LYS A 261 -0.51 18.17 -12.22
N LYS A 262 -1.61 18.20 -11.46
CA LYS A 262 -1.86 19.25 -10.45
C LYS A 262 -0.85 19.22 -9.31
N LEU A 263 -0.42 18.03 -8.87
CA LEU A 263 0.58 17.87 -7.84
C LEU A 263 2.00 18.14 -8.38
N GLY A 264 2.36 17.60 -9.55
CA GLY A 264 3.66 17.82 -10.20
C GLY A 264 3.97 19.29 -10.47
N ASN A 265 2.97 20.07 -10.92
CA ASN A 265 3.12 21.51 -11.13
C ASN A 265 3.33 22.29 -9.81
N LYS A 266 2.73 21.82 -8.70
CA LYS A 266 2.87 22.45 -7.37
C LYS A 266 4.27 22.23 -6.76
N TRP A 267 4.92 21.11 -7.09
CA TRP A 267 6.29 20.81 -6.66
C TRP A 267 7.37 21.52 -7.50
N GLN A 268 7.12 21.78 -8.79
CA GLN A 268 8.03 22.60 -9.60
C GLN A 268 8.06 24.06 -9.14
N GLN A 269 6.91 24.65 -8.78
CA GLN A 269 6.86 26.01 -8.21
C GLN A 269 7.56 26.13 -6.84
N LEU A 270 7.43 25.14 -5.96
CA LEU A 270 8.13 25.13 -4.66
C LEU A 270 9.66 24.90 -4.78
N GLY A 271 10.14 24.41 -5.93
CA GLY A 271 11.56 24.24 -6.23
C GLY A 271 12.23 25.50 -6.82
N GLU A 272 11.45 26.35 -7.50
CA GLU A 272 11.96 27.61 -8.08
C GLU A 272 12.01 28.75 -7.05
N ASP A 273 11.12 28.74 -6.04
CA ASP A 273 11.12 29.73 -4.95
C ASP A 273 12.25 29.53 -3.91
N ARG A 274 13.06 28.47 -4.02
CA ARG A 274 14.27 28.26 -3.19
C ARG A 274 15.58 28.62 -3.90
N LYS A 275 15.51 29.20 -5.10
CA LYS A 275 16.67 29.69 -5.86
C LYS A 275 16.70 31.22 -6.03
N ARG A 276 15.99 31.96 -5.18
CA ARG A 276 16.15 33.42 -5.04
C ARG A 276 16.59 33.78 -3.63
#